data_AF-D9UK95-F1
#
_entry.id   AF-D9UK95-F1
#
_cell.length_a   1.000
_cell.length_b   1.000
_cell.length_c   1.000
_cell.angle_alpha   90.00
_cell.angle_beta   90.00
_cell.angle_gamma   90.00
#
_symmetry.space_group_name_H-M   'P 1'
#
loop_
_entity.id
_entity.type
_entity.pdbx_description
1 polymer ?
#
loop_
_entity_poly.entity_id
_entity_poly.type
_entity_poly.pdbx_seq_one_letter_code
_entity_poly.pdbx_strand_id
1 'polypeptide(L)' 'MNPIASLTTAAPGWTVSIDSPVGRGPVTAPVVAWVARSPETDPASMHVEPAFVVDGSVWTASEYDEIFGPITAITPPQQ' A
#
# COMPACT_ATOMS: atom_id res chain seq x y z
N MET A 1 4.40 3.28 15.66
CA MET A 1 3.54 3.11 14.48
C MET A 1 2.52 4.22 14.48
N ASN A 2 2.41 4.99 13.40
CA ASN A 2 1.37 6.01 13.28
C ASN A 2 -0.01 5.34 13.15
N PRO A 3 -1.02 5.73 13.94
CA PRO A 3 -2.35 5.11 13.87
C PRO A 3 -3.03 5.35 12.53
N ILE A 4 -3.84 4.39 12.09
CA ILE A 4 -4.72 4.53 10.94
C ILE A 4 -5.85 5.49 11.32
N ALA A 5 -5.90 6.64 10.65
CA ALA A 5 -6.92 7.66 10.86
C ALA A 5 -8.18 7.39 10.02
N SER A 6 -8.01 6.87 8.80
CA SER A 6 -9.13 6.44 7.96
C SER A 6 -8.73 5.43 6.89
N LEU A 7 -9.73 4.74 6.36
CA LEU A 7 -9.63 3.77 5.27
C LEU A 7 -10.67 4.11 4.20
N THR A 8 -10.24 4.20 2.94
CA THR A 8 -11.12 4.42 1.79
C THR A 8 -10.92 3.29 0.78
N THR A 9 -11.99 2.61 0.36
CA THR A 9 -11.89 1.56 -0.66
C THR A 9 -11.31 2.13 -1.95
N ALA A 10 -10.36 1.42 -2.56
CA ALA A 10 -9.80 1.83 -3.85
C ALA A 10 -10.79 1.48 -4.98
N ALA A 11 -10.88 2.34 -5.98
CA ALA A 11 -11.59 1.98 -7.20
C ALA A 11 -10.92 0.76 -7.87
N PRO A 12 -11.68 -0.13 -8.54
CA PRO A 12 -11.08 -1.25 -9.26
C PRO A 12 -10.05 -0.79 -10.30
N GLY A 13 -8.97 -1.57 -10.46
CA GLY A 13 -7.93 -1.34 -11.49
C GLY A 13 -6.67 -0.63 -10.98
N TRP A 14 -6.67 -0.11 -9.75
CA TRP A 14 -5.43 0.35 -9.11
C TRP A 14 -4.52 -0.83 -8.78
N THR A 15 -3.22 -0.69 -9.05
CA THR A 15 -2.22 -1.72 -8.78
C THR A 15 -0.92 -1.13 -8.23
N VAL A 16 -0.14 -1.95 -7.53
CA VAL A 16 1.25 -1.66 -7.14
C VAL A 16 2.19 -2.67 -7.74
N SER A 17 3.42 -2.24 -8.04
CA SER A 17 4.52 -3.11 -8.41
C SER A 17 5.49 -3.25 -7.23
N ILE A 18 5.78 -4.48 -6.85
CA ILE A 18 6.59 -4.84 -5.67
C ILE A 18 7.45 -6.06 -6.00
N ASP A 19 8.54 -6.28 -5.26
CA ASP A 19 9.26 -7.56 -5.32
C ASP A 19 8.54 -8.60 -4.48
N SER A 20 8.29 -9.79 -5.04
CA SER A 20 7.53 -10.85 -4.36
C SER A 20 8.21 -11.28 -3.03
N PRO A 21 7.44 -11.42 -1.93
CA PRO A 21 7.94 -11.92 -0.65
C PRO A 21 8.56 -13.31 -0.73
N VAL A 22 8.09 -14.13 -1.67
CA VAL A 22 8.54 -15.52 -1.88
C VAL A 22 9.58 -15.65 -3.00
N GLY A 23 10.22 -14.54 -3.40
CA GLY A 23 11.38 -14.55 -4.30
C GLY A 23 11.06 -14.82 -5.76
N ARG A 24 9.83 -14.58 -6.21
CA ARG A 24 9.39 -14.80 -7.61
C ARG A 24 9.73 -13.65 -8.57
N GLY A 25 10.46 -12.64 -8.09
CA GLY A 25 10.71 -11.40 -8.83
C GLY A 25 9.54 -10.41 -8.70
N PRO A 26 9.50 -9.37 -9.55
CA PRO A 26 8.48 -8.32 -9.47
C PRO A 26 7.08 -8.87 -9.73
N VAL A 27 6.13 -8.49 -8.89
CA VAL A 27 4.71 -8.83 -9.00
C VAL A 27 3.85 -7.58 -8.96
N THR A 28 2.73 -7.64 -9.68
CA THR A 28 1.70 -6.60 -9.67
C THR A 28 0.59 -7.03 -8.73
N ALA A 29 0.36 -6.26 -7.67
CA ALA A 29 -0.67 -6.54 -6.66
C ALA A 29 -1.82 -5.53 -6.76
N PRO A 30 -3.09 -5.96 -6.64
CA PRO A 30 -4.23 -5.04 -6.63
C PRO A 30 -4.25 -4.21 -5.35
N VAL A 31 -4.49 -2.90 -5.50
CA VAL A 31 -4.79 -2.02 -4.37
C VAL A 31 -6.27 -2.20 -4.02
N VAL A 32 -6.55 -2.45 -2.75
CA VAL A 32 -7.91 -2.68 -2.23
C VAL A 32 -8.43 -1.49 -1.42
N ALA A 33 -7.52 -0.71 -0.81
CA ALA A 33 -7.87 0.49 -0.07
C ALA A 33 -6.73 1.51 -0.05
N TRP A 34 -7.07 2.75 0.29
CA TRP A 34 -6.16 3.82 0.66
C TRP A 34 -6.22 4.01 2.17
N VAL A 35 -5.06 3.97 2.81
CA VAL A 35 -4.89 4.10 4.25
C VAL A 35 -4.37 5.49 4.54
N ALA A 36 -5.13 6.31 5.25
CA ALA A 36 -4.63 7.57 5.80
C ALA A 36 -4.10 7.32 7.20
N ARG A 37 -2.82 7.61 7.42
CA ARG A 37 -2.18 7.55 8.74
C ARG A 37 -1.91 8.97 9.23
N SER A 38 -2.34 9.27 10.44
CA SER A 38 -2.02 10.54 11.10
C SER A 38 -0.80 10.33 11.99
N PRO A 39 0.23 11.19 11.91
CA PRO A 39 1.23 11.24 12.95
C PRO A 39 0.57 11.68 14.27
N GLU A 40 1.06 11.15 15.39
CA GLU A 40 0.50 11.42 16.72
C GLU A 40 0.58 12.90 17.12
N THR A 41 1.47 13.66 16.50
CA THR A 41 1.84 15.03 16.92
C THR A 41 1.43 16.14 15.96
N ASP A 42 1.11 15.86 14.70
CA ASP A 42 0.70 16.87 13.72
C ASP A 42 -0.31 16.32 12.68
N PRO A 43 -1.59 16.69 12.75
CA PRO A 43 -2.59 16.25 11.77
C PRO A 43 -2.34 16.81 10.35
N ALA A 44 -1.54 17.86 10.18
CA ALA A 44 -1.15 18.37 8.85
C ALA A 44 -0.15 17.45 8.13
N SER A 45 0.43 16.48 8.83
CA SER A 45 1.38 15.51 8.28
C SER A 45 0.74 14.16 7.92
N MET A 46 -0.57 14.17 7.65
CA MET A 46 -1.31 12.97 7.24
C MET A 46 -0.70 12.35 5.97
N HIS A 47 -0.33 11.08 6.06
CA HIS A 47 0.24 10.32 4.96
C HIS A 47 -0.79 9.33 4.42
N VAL A 48 -0.97 9.27 3.10
CA VAL A 48 -1.86 8.32 2.44
C VAL A 48 -1.03 7.30 1.68
N GLU A 49 -1.30 6.03 1.94
CA GLU A 49 -0.60 4.91 1.32
C GLU A 49 -1.57 3.83 0.82
N PRO A 50 -1.19 3.01 -0.18
CA PRO A 50 -2.01 1.88 -0.60
C PRO A 50 -1.99 0.75 0.42
N ALA A 51 -3.15 0.10 0.59
CA ALA A 51 -3.26 -1.27 1.06
C ALA A 51 -3.55 -2.19 -0.13
N PHE A 52 -2.79 -3.27 -0.24
CA PHE A 52 -2.82 -4.18 -1.39
C PHE A 52 -2.74 -5.64 -0.95
N VAL A 53 -3.11 -6.55 -1.85
CA VAL A 53 -3.10 -7.99 -1.60
C VAL A 53 -1.98 -8.65 -2.39
N VAL A 54 -1.05 -9.31 -1.70
CA VAL A 54 -0.02 -10.15 -2.32
C VAL A 54 0.11 -11.44 -1.53
N ASP A 55 0.27 -12.56 -2.25
CA ASP A 55 0.40 -13.91 -1.69
C ASP A 55 -0.67 -14.26 -0.63
N GLY A 56 -1.91 -13.78 -0.86
CA GLY A 56 -3.06 -14.06 0.01
C GLY A 56 -3.13 -13.24 1.30
N SER A 57 -2.22 -12.29 1.51
CA SER A 57 -2.19 -11.40 2.67
C SER A 57 -2.41 -9.94 2.28
N VAL A 58 -3.03 -9.17 3.17
CA VAL A 58 -3.17 -7.71 3.03
C VAL A 58 -1.96 -7.04 3.67
N TRP A 59 -1.39 -6.08 2.97
CA TRP A 59 -0.26 -5.28 3.43
C TRP A 59 -0.54 -3.80 3.18
N THR A 60 -0.07 -2.91 4.06
CA THR A 60 0.12 -1.51 3.68
C THR A 60 1.51 -1.26 3.12
N ALA A 61 1.71 -0.17 2.37
CA ALA A 61 3.01 0.17 1.82
C ALA A 61 4.12 0.23 2.87
N SER A 62 3.90 0.94 3.98
CA SER A 62 4.86 1.03 5.08
C SER A 62 5.21 -0.35 5.67
N GLU A 63 4.19 -1.19 5.93
CA GLU A 63 4.41 -2.53 6.50
C GLU A 63 5.21 -3.43 5.56
N TYR A 64 4.97 -3.30 4.26
CA TYR A 64 5.67 -4.07 3.25
C TYR A 64 7.12 -3.60 3.09
N ASP A 65 7.35 -2.29 3.04
CA ASP A 65 8.67 -1.69 2.88
C ASP A 65 9.61 -2.05 4.03
N GLU A 66 9.11 -2.05 5.27
CA GLU A 66 9.88 -2.43 6.45
C GLU A 66 10.43 -3.88 6.40
N ILE A 67 9.77 -4.78 5.66
CA ILE A 67 10.11 -6.22 5.66
C ILE A 67 10.75 -6.67 4.34
N PHE A 68 10.19 -6.22 3.21
CA PHE A 68 10.53 -6.72 1.88
C PHE A 68 11.15 -5.66 0.97
N GLY A 69 11.09 -4.38 1.37
CA GLY A 69 11.57 -3.25 0.56
C GLY A 69 10.46 -2.54 -0.22
N PRO A 70 10.81 -1.47 -0.94
CA PRO A 70 9.85 -0.44 -1.32
C PRO A 70 8.93 -0.88 -2.45
N ILE A 71 7.73 -0.29 -2.46
CA ILE A 71 6.88 -0.29 -3.65
C ILE A 71 7.60 0.47 -4.77
N THR A 72 7.74 -0.16 -5.93
CA THR A 72 8.44 0.40 -7.08
C THR A 72 7.55 1.32 -7.92
N ALA A 73 6.24 1.03 -7.98
CA ALA A 73 5.28 1.86 -8.70
C ALA A 73 3.86 1.69 -8.16
N ILE A 74 3.05 2.73 -8.30
CA ILE A 74 1.60 2.70 -8.11
C ILE A 74 0.97 3.12 -9.44
N THR A 75 0.13 2.26 -10.02
CA THR A 75 -0.46 2.46 -11.35
C THR A 75 -1.97 2.65 -11.23
N PRO A 76 -2.53 3.74 -11.81
CA PRO A 76 -3.97 3.98 -11.83
C PRO A 76 -4.71 3.04 -12.80
N PRO A 77 -6.04 2.90 -12.67
CA PRO A 77 -6.87 2.20 -13.64
C PRO A 77 -6.70 2.80 -15.04
N GLN A 78 -6.57 1.95 -16.06
CA GLN A 78 -6.62 2.41 -17.46
C GLN A 78 -8.07 2.75 -17.81
N GLN A 79 -8.28 3.97 -18.35
CA GLN A 79 -9.59 4.48 -18.77
C GLN A 79 -10.05 3.87 -20.11
#